data_AF-A0A2W4KCQ3-F1
#
_entry.id   AF-A0A2W4KCQ3-F1
#
_cell.length_a   1.000
_cell.length_b   1.000
_cell.length_c   1.000
_cell.angle_alpha   90.00
_cell.angle_beta   90.00
_cell.angle_gamma   90.00
#
_symmetry.space_group_name_H-M   'P 1'
#
loop_
_entity.id
_entity.type
_entity.pdbx_description
1 polymer ?
#
loop_
_entity_poly.entity_id
_entity_poly.type
_entity_poly.pdbx_seq_one_letter_code
_entity_poly.pdbx_strand_id
1 'polypeptide(L)'
;MERGTIGPQATDGPGRTWAVLCHLSALAWWALPGVGHLLGPLVLWLVKRGDDEFVDAHGKEAVNFQISCTLYGVALMLAAVGWLFPVGMGIVHTGWGDWVSWPPRLLAFLGFGIGWLLVFGGIVVWHLLVFWAAFRASNGQAYRYPLTIRWIR
;
A
#
# COMPACT_ATOMS: atom_id res chain seq x y z
N MET A 1 30.24 5.65 -15.72
CA MET A 1 29.11 5.73 -16.67
C MET A 1 28.13 4.63 -16.32
N GLU A 2 27.21 4.89 -15.41
CA GLU A 2 26.24 3.86 -15.01
C GLU A 2 25.11 3.79 -16.03
N ARG A 3 24.82 2.60 -16.56
CA ARG A 3 23.51 2.31 -17.17
C ARG A 3 22.48 2.12 -16.06
N GLY A 4 22.20 3.17 -15.30
CA GLY A 4 21.05 3.22 -14.40
C GLY A 4 19.81 2.93 -15.24
N THR A 5 19.09 1.84 -14.94
CA THR A 5 18.02 1.33 -15.80
C THR A 5 16.81 2.26 -15.77
N ILE A 6 16.83 3.31 -16.57
CA ILE A 6 15.62 3.92 -17.11
C ILE A 6 14.81 2.78 -17.74
N GLY A 7 13.63 2.50 -17.18
CA GLY A 7 12.70 1.54 -17.77
C GLY A 7 12.21 2.02 -19.13
N PRO A 8 11.33 1.26 -19.81
CA PRO A 8 10.64 1.76 -20.99
C PRO A 8 10.07 3.16 -20.70
N GLN A 9 10.24 4.07 -21.65
CA GLN A 9 9.58 5.38 -21.65
C GLN A 9 8.40 5.30 -22.60
N ALA A 10 7.31 5.98 -22.30
CA ALA A 10 6.15 5.96 -23.19
C ALA A 10 6.46 6.67 -24.51
N THR A 11 6.00 6.08 -25.62
CA THR A 11 5.73 6.83 -26.84
C THR A 11 4.44 7.64 -26.68
N ASP A 12 4.22 8.62 -27.54
CA ASP A 12 3.00 9.44 -27.49
C ASP A 12 1.79 8.64 -27.97
N GLY A 13 0.97 8.18 -27.01
CA GLY A 13 -0.20 7.36 -27.28
C GLY A 13 -0.90 6.83 -26.02
N PRO A 14 -1.85 5.89 -26.18
CA PRO A 14 -2.69 5.36 -25.10
C PRO A 14 -1.93 4.69 -23.95
N GLY A 15 -0.69 4.24 -24.15
CA GLY A 15 0.15 3.61 -23.12
C GLY A 15 0.31 4.47 -21.86
N ARG A 16 0.43 5.80 -22.01
CA ARG A 16 0.48 6.76 -20.89
C ARG A 16 -0.80 6.67 -20.04
N THR A 17 -1.97 6.61 -20.68
CA THR A 17 -3.26 6.48 -20.01
C THR A 17 -3.41 5.14 -19.29
N TRP A 18 -3.04 4.02 -19.93
CA TRP A 18 -3.15 2.70 -19.30
C TRP A 18 -2.16 2.52 -18.14
N ALA A 19 -0.93 3.07 -18.25
CA ALA A 19 0.03 3.09 -17.14
C ALA A 19 -0.46 3.95 -15.96
N VAL A 20 -1.09 5.10 -16.22
CA VAL A 20 -1.76 5.92 -15.19
C VAL A 20 -2.87 5.12 -14.49
N LEU A 21 -3.73 4.45 -15.25
CA LEU A 21 -4.82 3.63 -14.71
C LEU A 21 -4.31 2.43 -13.90
N CYS A 22 -3.18 1.82 -14.26
CA CYS A 22 -2.56 0.76 -13.45
C CYS A 22 -2.22 1.21 -12.03
N HIS A 23 -1.85 2.48 -11.80
CA HIS A 23 -1.67 3.02 -10.45
C HIS A 23 -2.99 3.44 -9.82
N LEU A 24 -3.78 4.26 -10.51
CA LEU A 24 -5.02 4.83 -9.96
C LEU A 24 -6.10 3.77 -9.64
N SER A 25 -6.10 2.63 -10.33
CA SER A 25 -6.99 1.50 -10.00
C SER A 25 -6.74 0.89 -8.62
N ALA A 26 -5.60 1.16 -7.98
CA ALA A 26 -5.41 0.83 -6.56
C ALA A 26 -6.40 1.58 -5.64
N LEU A 27 -6.95 2.73 -6.08
CA LEU A 27 -8.00 3.45 -5.36
C LEU A 27 -9.36 2.74 -5.44
N ALA A 28 -9.50 1.63 -6.18
CA ALA A 28 -10.72 0.80 -6.17
C ALA A 28 -11.04 0.20 -4.79
N TRP A 29 -10.14 0.29 -3.81
CA TRP A 29 -10.44 0.13 -2.38
C TRP A 29 -11.71 0.87 -1.95
N TRP A 30 -11.94 2.09 -2.45
CA TRP A 30 -13.12 2.90 -2.09
C TRP A 30 -14.45 2.32 -2.60
N ALA A 31 -14.42 1.44 -3.61
CA ALA A 31 -15.59 0.71 -4.10
C ALA A 31 -15.65 -0.74 -3.56
N LEU A 32 -14.50 -1.37 -3.32
CA LEU A 32 -14.35 -2.73 -2.80
C LEU A 32 -13.33 -2.76 -1.64
N PRO A 33 -13.74 -2.40 -0.41
CA PRO A 33 -12.86 -2.42 0.75
C PRO A 33 -12.25 -3.82 0.98
N GLY A 34 -11.02 -3.86 1.49
CA GLY A 34 -10.28 -5.10 1.75
C GLY A 34 -9.50 -5.67 0.56
N VAL A 35 -10.04 -5.60 -0.66
CA VAL A 35 -9.46 -6.28 -1.85
C VAL A 35 -9.27 -5.41 -3.09
N GLY A 36 -9.99 -4.29 -3.22
CA GLY A 36 -10.01 -3.48 -4.43
C GLY A 36 -8.64 -2.90 -4.81
N HIS A 37 -7.79 -2.60 -3.82
CA HIS A 37 -6.44 -2.06 -4.04
C HIS A 37 -5.50 -3.02 -4.75
N LEU A 38 -5.66 -4.32 -4.54
CA LEU A 38 -4.88 -5.36 -5.19
C LEU A 38 -5.53 -5.81 -6.50
N LEU A 39 -6.86 -5.96 -6.52
CA LEU A 39 -7.60 -6.43 -7.69
C LEU A 39 -7.57 -5.42 -8.86
N GLY A 40 -7.70 -4.12 -8.59
CA GLY A 40 -7.72 -3.10 -9.65
C GLY A 40 -6.47 -3.12 -10.54
N PRO A 41 -5.26 -2.95 -9.96
CA PRO A 41 -4.01 -3.01 -10.71
C PRO A 41 -3.73 -4.38 -11.33
N LEU A 42 -4.09 -5.47 -10.64
CA LEU A 42 -3.92 -6.83 -11.15
C LEU A 42 -4.77 -7.09 -12.39
N VAL A 43 -6.06 -6.71 -12.37
CA VAL A 43 -6.96 -6.89 -13.52
C VAL A 43 -6.54 -6.00 -14.69
N LEU A 44 -6.21 -4.72 -14.47
CA LEU A 44 -5.75 -3.84 -15.55
C LEU A 44 -4.43 -4.31 -16.16
N TRP A 45 -3.45 -4.72 -15.33
CA TRP A 45 -2.19 -5.26 -15.82
C TRP A 45 -2.42 -6.54 -16.63
N LEU A 46 -3.22 -7.49 -16.13
CA LEU A 46 -3.52 -8.73 -16.88
C LEU A 46 -4.21 -8.47 -18.21
N VAL A 47 -5.06 -7.43 -18.32
CA VAL A 47 -5.73 -7.03 -19.55
C VAL A 47 -4.82 -6.25 -20.51
N LYS A 48 -3.79 -5.53 -20.03
CA LYS A 48 -2.98 -4.60 -20.85
C LYS A 48 -1.49 -4.88 -20.99
N ARG A 49 -0.96 -5.88 -20.29
CA ARG A 49 0.45 -6.32 -20.38
C ARG A 49 0.90 -6.84 -21.75
N GLY A 50 -0.02 -7.10 -22.67
CA GLY A 50 0.29 -7.51 -24.05
C GLY A 50 0.36 -6.35 -25.05
N ASP A 51 -0.13 -5.17 -24.69
CA ASP A 51 -0.31 -4.04 -25.61
C ASP A 51 0.96 -3.18 -25.74
N ASP A 52 1.68 -2.97 -24.64
CA ASP A 52 2.76 -1.96 -24.52
C ASP A 52 3.73 -2.31 -23.36
N GLU A 53 5.03 -2.27 -23.61
CA GLU A 53 6.09 -2.56 -22.62
C GLU A 53 6.08 -1.54 -21.46
N PHE A 54 5.71 -0.28 -21.73
CA PHE A 54 5.53 0.76 -20.70
C PHE A 54 4.41 0.37 -19.72
N VAL A 55 3.34 -0.24 -20.24
CA VAL A 55 2.17 -0.64 -19.45
C VAL A 55 2.42 -1.96 -18.70
N ASP A 56 3.13 -2.93 -19.29
CA ASP A 56 3.59 -4.11 -18.54
C ASP A 56 4.51 -3.70 -17.38
N ALA A 57 5.50 -2.83 -17.63
CA ALA A 57 6.42 -2.37 -16.60
C ALA A 57 5.72 -1.61 -15.46
N HIS A 58 4.83 -0.65 -15.77
CA HIS A 58 4.08 0.07 -14.75
C HIS A 58 3.03 -0.80 -14.04
N GLY A 59 2.39 -1.74 -14.73
CA GLY A 59 1.43 -2.69 -14.14
C GLY A 59 2.10 -3.68 -13.19
N LYS A 60 3.23 -4.28 -13.58
CA LYS A 60 4.06 -5.12 -12.69
C LYS A 60 4.48 -4.37 -11.43
N GLU A 61 5.00 -3.16 -11.56
CA GLU A 61 5.49 -2.38 -10.42
C GLU A 61 4.32 -1.92 -9.51
N ALA A 62 3.14 -1.60 -10.08
CA ALA A 62 1.92 -1.36 -9.30
C ALA A 62 1.47 -2.59 -8.51
N VAL A 63 1.35 -3.76 -9.17
CA VAL A 63 0.94 -5.01 -8.51
C VAL A 63 1.94 -5.43 -7.43
N ASN A 64 3.25 -5.37 -7.71
CA ASN A 64 4.30 -5.63 -6.72
C ASN A 64 4.20 -4.70 -5.49
N PHE A 65 3.94 -3.40 -5.70
CA PHE A 65 3.76 -2.44 -4.60
C PHE A 65 2.51 -2.76 -3.76
N GLN A 66 1.38 -3.07 -4.39
CA GLN A 66 0.14 -3.40 -3.65
C GLN A 66 0.26 -4.71 -2.87
N ILE A 67 0.96 -5.72 -3.40
CA ILE A 67 1.32 -6.94 -2.63
C ILE A 67 2.19 -6.55 -1.43
N SER A 68 3.22 -5.72 -1.64
CA SER A 68 4.14 -5.28 -0.58
C SER A 68 3.40 -4.53 0.54
N CYS A 69 2.58 -3.55 0.20
CA CYS A 69 1.75 -2.81 1.16
C CYS A 69 0.72 -3.70 1.86
N THR A 70 0.17 -4.73 1.19
CA THR A 70 -0.71 -5.71 1.84
C THR A 70 0.04 -6.52 2.90
N LEU A 71 1.24 -6.99 2.60
CA LEU A 71 2.09 -7.73 3.56
C LEU A 71 2.48 -6.84 4.76
N TYR A 72 2.85 -5.59 4.52
CA TYR A 72 3.17 -4.63 5.59
C TYR A 72 1.94 -4.27 6.44
N GLY A 73 0.77 -4.10 5.81
CA GLY A 73 -0.50 -3.86 6.50
C GLY A 73 -0.93 -5.04 7.38
N VAL A 74 -0.78 -6.28 6.89
CA VAL A 74 -1.03 -7.50 7.68
C VAL A 74 -0.06 -7.62 8.85
N ALA A 75 1.24 -7.35 8.63
CA ALA A 75 2.24 -7.38 9.71
C ALA A 75 1.93 -6.34 10.82
N LEU A 76 1.56 -5.11 10.43
CA LEU A 76 1.13 -4.07 11.37
C LEU A 76 -0.17 -4.45 12.08
N MET A 77 -1.13 -5.07 11.40
CA MET A 77 -2.40 -5.53 11.99
C MET A 77 -2.16 -6.66 13.01
N LEU A 78 -1.30 -7.62 12.71
CA LEU A 78 -0.93 -8.69 13.64
C LEU A 78 -0.19 -8.14 14.87
N ALA A 79 0.71 -7.18 14.69
CA ALA A 79 1.36 -6.48 15.80
C ALA A 79 0.34 -5.69 16.66
N ALA A 80 -0.62 -5.00 16.02
CA ALA A 80 -1.68 -4.29 16.71
C ALA A 80 -2.62 -5.24 17.49
N VAL A 81 -3.00 -6.39 16.92
CA VAL A 81 -3.78 -7.42 17.63
C VAL A 81 -2.99 -8.02 18.80
N GLY A 82 -1.69 -8.30 18.60
CA GLY A 82 -0.80 -8.76 19.68
C GLY A 82 -0.62 -7.75 20.82
N TRP A 83 -0.72 -6.45 20.53
CA TRP A 83 -0.74 -5.37 21.54
C TRP A 83 -2.11 -5.17 22.19
N LEU A 84 -3.19 -5.28 21.42
CA LEU A 84 -4.57 -5.09 21.89
C LEU A 84 -5.08 -6.27 22.71
N PHE A 85 -4.65 -7.51 22.44
CA PHE A 85 -5.14 -8.70 23.15
C PHE A 85 -4.79 -8.70 24.67
N PRO A 86 -3.56 -8.38 25.11
CA PRO A 86 -3.25 -8.20 26.53
C PRO A 86 -4.06 -7.08 27.20
N VAL A 87 -4.28 -5.96 26.49
CA VAL A 87 -5.17 -4.89 26.98
C VAL A 87 -6.60 -5.42 27.12
N GLY A 88 -7.11 -6.13 26.10
CA GLY A 88 -8.39 -6.82 26.05
C GLY A 88 -8.64 -7.78 27.21
N MET A 89 -7.64 -8.60 27.54
CA MET A 89 -7.69 -9.53 28.68
C MET A 89 -7.64 -8.81 30.03
N GLY A 90 -6.91 -7.69 30.13
CA GLY A 90 -6.90 -6.83 31.31
C GLY A 90 -8.29 -6.31 31.66
N ILE A 91 -9.03 -5.77 30.67
CA ILE A 91 -10.40 -5.10 30.81
C ILE A 91 -11.23 -6.33 31.43
N VAL A 92 -11.22 -7.52 30.80
CA VAL A 92 -12.12 -8.64 31.17
C VAL A 92 -11.83 -9.18 32.58
N HIS A 93 -10.55 -9.21 33.00
CA HIS A 93 -10.16 -9.78 34.30
C HIS A 93 -10.30 -8.81 35.47
N THR A 94 -10.24 -7.49 35.26
CA THR A 94 -10.27 -6.50 36.36
C THR A 94 -11.53 -5.63 36.43
N GLY A 95 -12.34 -5.57 35.35
CA GLY A 95 -13.60 -4.82 35.33
C GLY A 95 -13.42 -3.30 35.13
N TRP A 96 -14.47 -2.60 34.72
CA TRP A 96 -14.39 -1.27 34.05
C TRP A 96 -13.61 -0.14 34.78
N GLY A 97 -13.36 -0.25 36.09
CA GLY A 97 -12.49 0.69 36.82
C GLY A 97 -10.98 0.44 36.68
N ASP A 98 -10.54 -0.82 36.61
CA ASP A 98 -9.14 -1.20 36.85
C ASP A 98 -8.26 -1.32 35.58
N TRP A 99 -8.82 -1.10 34.39
CA TRP A 99 -8.04 -0.80 33.18
C TRP A 99 -7.22 0.51 33.30
N VAL A 100 -7.47 1.31 34.34
CA VAL A 100 -6.66 2.47 34.72
C VAL A 100 -5.54 2.08 35.69
N SER A 101 -5.61 0.94 36.40
CA SER A 101 -4.56 0.49 37.33
C SER A 101 -3.56 -0.50 36.70
N TRP A 102 -3.90 -1.08 35.54
CA TRP A 102 -3.15 -2.16 34.87
C TRP A 102 -3.21 -2.00 33.33
N PRO A 103 -2.12 -2.05 32.54
CA PRO A 103 -0.67 -1.95 32.84
C PRO A 103 -0.24 -0.48 33.13
N PRO A 104 1.05 -0.07 32.98
CA PRO A 104 1.44 1.35 33.06
C PRO A 104 0.68 2.21 32.04
N ARG A 105 -0.34 2.94 32.54
CA ARG A 105 -1.33 3.78 31.83
C ARG A 105 -0.81 4.43 30.55
N LEU A 106 0.30 5.16 30.68
CA LEU A 106 0.94 5.91 29.60
C LEU A 106 1.35 5.00 28.42
N LEU A 107 1.91 3.82 28.69
CA LEU A 107 2.37 2.90 27.64
C LEU A 107 1.20 2.35 26.82
N ALA A 108 0.08 2.00 27.47
CA ALA A 108 -1.10 1.48 26.77
C ALA A 108 -1.71 2.54 25.83
N PHE A 109 -1.91 3.77 26.31
CA PHE A 109 -2.42 4.88 25.50
C PHE A 109 -1.45 5.31 24.41
N LEU A 110 -0.14 5.36 24.69
CA LEU A 110 0.88 5.65 23.66
C LEU A 110 0.90 4.56 22.59
N GLY A 111 0.94 3.28 22.96
CA GLY A 111 0.94 2.17 22.00
C GLY A 111 -0.29 2.17 21.09
N PHE A 112 -1.47 2.44 21.65
CA PHE A 112 -2.71 2.61 20.87
C PHE A 112 -2.65 3.82 19.93
N GLY A 113 -2.27 4.99 20.43
CA GLY A 113 -2.17 6.22 19.65
C GLY A 113 -1.11 6.15 18.53
N ILE A 114 0.05 5.58 18.82
CA ILE A 114 1.12 5.32 17.86
C ILE A 114 0.66 4.31 16.81
N GLY A 115 -0.03 3.23 17.21
CA GLY A 115 -0.60 2.25 16.27
C GLY A 115 -1.54 2.89 15.26
N TRP A 116 -2.51 3.69 15.72
CA TRP A 116 -3.41 4.44 14.83
C TRP A 116 -2.68 5.48 13.97
N LEU A 117 -1.71 6.20 14.53
CA LEU A 117 -0.91 7.19 13.79
C LEU A 117 -0.09 6.53 12.67
N LEU A 118 0.47 5.34 12.90
CA LEU A 118 1.18 4.55 11.88
C LEU A 118 0.23 4.03 10.80
N VAL A 119 -0.98 3.59 11.17
CA VAL A 119 -2.01 3.15 10.20
C VAL A 119 -2.47 4.32 9.32
N PHE A 120 -2.90 5.44 9.91
CA PHE A 120 -3.33 6.61 9.14
C PHE A 120 -2.18 7.23 8.33
N GLY A 121 -0.98 7.35 8.91
CA GLY A 121 0.21 7.82 8.20
C GLY A 121 0.58 6.93 7.02
N GLY A 122 0.52 5.60 7.20
CA GLY A 122 0.72 4.62 6.14
C GLY A 122 -0.30 4.74 5.00
N ILE A 123 -1.58 4.93 5.32
CA ILE A 123 -2.65 5.15 4.34
C ILE A 123 -2.44 6.46 3.57
N VAL A 124 -2.00 7.54 4.23
CA VAL A 124 -1.70 8.83 3.58
C VAL A 124 -0.49 8.69 2.64
N VAL A 125 0.61 8.09 3.12
CA VAL A 125 1.81 7.85 2.30
C VAL A 125 1.50 6.95 1.10
N TRP A 126 0.67 5.91 1.27
CA TRP A 126 0.23 5.04 0.19
C TRP A 126 -0.56 5.80 -0.89
N HIS A 127 -1.53 6.65 -0.51
CA HIS A 127 -2.26 7.51 -1.45
C HIS A 127 -1.30 8.45 -2.20
N LEU A 128 -0.40 9.12 -1.49
CA LEU A 128 0.58 10.03 -2.09
C LEU A 128 1.49 9.32 -3.09
N LEU A 129 1.95 8.10 -2.77
CA LEU A 129 2.76 7.28 -3.68
C LEU A 129 1.96 6.84 -4.92
N VAL A 130 0.69 6.44 -4.78
CA VAL A 130 -0.18 6.08 -5.92
C VAL A 130 -0.40 7.27 -6.85
N PHE A 131 -0.72 8.46 -6.32
CA PHE A 131 -0.86 9.67 -7.12
C PHE A 131 0.46 10.13 -7.76
N TRP A 132 1.59 9.99 -7.05
CA TRP A 132 2.91 10.33 -7.60
C TRP A 132 3.34 9.36 -8.72
N ALA A 133 3.07 8.06 -8.58
CA ALA A 133 3.31 7.07 -9.62
C ALA A 133 2.45 7.35 -10.86
N ALA A 134 1.18 7.70 -10.67
CA ALA A 134 0.29 8.14 -11.75
C ALA A 134 0.81 9.42 -12.43
N PHE A 135 1.26 10.42 -11.67
CA PHE A 135 1.86 11.65 -12.23
C PHE A 135 3.16 11.39 -13.00
N ARG A 136 3.97 10.42 -12.57
CA ARG A 136 5.16 9.98 -13.31
C ARG A 136 4.80 9.27 -14.61
N ALA A 137 3.84 8.35 -14.56
CA ALA A 137 3.33 7.64 -15.74
C ALA A 137 2.66 8.59 -16.76
N SER A 138 1.91 9.61 -16.32
CA SER A 138 1.29 10.60 -17.22
C SER A 138 2.34 11.46 -17.95
N ASN A 139 3.48 11.73 -17.31
CA ASN A 139 4.66 12.34 -17.92
C ASN A 139 5.46 11.38 -18.84
N GLY A 140 5.00 10.14 -19.04
CA GLY A 140 5.69 9.12 -19.86
C GLY A 140 6.95 8.54 -19.20
N GLN A 141 7.20 8.87 -17.93
CA GLN A 141 8.42 8.54 -17.22
C GLN A 141 8.25 7.28 -16.37
N ALA A 142 9.10 6.29 -16.62
CA ALA A 142 9.23 5.12 -15.76
C ALA A 142 9.30 5.51 -14.26
N TYR A 143 8.60 4.75 -13.44
CA TYR A 143 8.55 4.92 -11.98
C TYR A 143 8.84 3.60 -11.28
N ARG A 144 9.37 3.69 -10.06
CA ARG A 144 9.61 2.57 -9.14
C ARG A 144 9.16 3.00 -7.75
N TYR A 145 8.33 2.20 -7.11
CA TYR A 145 7.82 2.49 -5.77
C TYR A 145 8.92 2.21 -4.72
N PRO A 146 9.07 3.04 -3.67
CA PRO A 146 9.93 2.71 -2.54
C PRO A 146 9.41 1.47 -1.81
N LEU A 147 10.31 0.75 -1.12
CA LEU A 147 9.99 -0.42 -0.30
C LEU A 147 9.16 -1.51 -1.02
N THR A 148 9.35 -1.69 -2.33
CA THR A 148 8.60 -2.68 -3.13
C THR A 148 9.38 -3.99 -3.28
N ILE A 149 8.74 -5.08 -2.86
CA ILE A 149 9.21 -6.45 -3.07
C ILE A 149 8.79 -6.89 -4.48
N ARG A 150 9.77 -7.22 -5.33
CA ARG A 150 9.51 -7.64 -6.72
C ARG A 150 9.29 -9.15 -6.83
N TRP A 151 8.03 -9.54 -6.73
CA TRP A 151 7.56 -10.90 -7.00
C TRP A 151 7.51 -11.16 -8.51
N ILE A 152 6.91 -10.23 -9.25
CA ILE A 152 6.82 -10.24 -10.71
C ILE A 152 8.01 -9.46 -11.28
N ARG A 153 8.64 -9.98 -12.33
CA ARG A 153 9.76 -9.39 -13.07
C ARG A 153 9.36 -9.20 -14.53
#